data_AF-A0A1Z4IDE4-F1
#
_entry.id   AF-A0A1Z4IDE4-F1
#
_cell.length_a   1.000
_cell.length_b   1.000
_cell.length_c   1.000
_cell.angle_alpha   90.00
_cell.angle_beta   90.00
_cell.angle_gamma   90.00
#
_symmetry.space_group_name_H-M   'P 1'
#
loop_
_entity.id
_entity.type
_entity.pdbx_description
1 polymer ?
#
loop_
_entity_poly.entity_id
_entity_poly.type
_entity_poly.pdbx_seq_one_letter_code
_entity_poly.pdbx_strand_id
1 'polypeptide(L)'
;MSCNLLVSEYTAIRKLLYSYLLASIDRFNYHQQQQIIIKRQIPLYKVRNANQVLYISGIALRLSKSHNLNSMEIAEIITSQISAICRENLLVKIVAPGWIHLELTDSLLVNWLQHITTVGLPDDKERRHKQIINPHQLFAIQYAHARCCSLILLAQREGLIQFKEHLPENWQERSLLCLVSDIQRPWLNRKKQLILNHSAERYLISELIEAVDNLIFPNDNKQMNWEKLGLDVSQAFETFWSQCRIWGEVKNNFPELTQARLGLVLATQTVLRFLLVTKLGSVAPFEL
;
A
#
# COMPACT_ATOMS: atom_id res chain seq x y z
N MET A 1 -29.56 -4.50 -5.48
CA MET A 1 -28.62 -3.45 -5.93
C MET A 1 -27.22 -4.01 -5.89
N SER A 2 -26.69 -4.33 -7.07
CA SER A 2 -25.44 -5.06 -7.25
C SER A 2 -24.25 -4.13 -7.04
N CYS A 3 -23.43 -4.39 -6.02
CA CYS A 3 -22.14 -3.71 -5.83
C CYS A 3 -21.16 -4.13 -6.93
N ASN A 4 -21.23 -3.47 -8.09
CA ASN A 4 -20.11 -3.38 -9.01
C ASN A 4 -19.08 -2.40 -8.43
N LEU A 5 -18.35 -2.82 -7.39
CA LEU A 5 -17.10 -2.18 -6.99
C LEU A 5 -16.01 -2.57 -7.99
N LEU A 6 -16.17 -2.05 -9.21
CA LEU A 6 -15.26 -2.19 -10.33
C LEU A 6 -13.98 -1.41 -10.02
N VAL A 7 -13.01 -2.08 -9.37
CA VAL A 7 -11.56 -2.19 -9.67
C VAL A 7 -10.72 -0.91 -9.98
N SER A 8 -11.28 0.28 -10.18
CA SER A 8 -10.57 1.54 -10.43
C SER A 8 -10.25 2.36 -9.17
N GLU A 9 -10.78 2.00 -8.00
CA GLU A 9 -10.74 2.84 -6.78
C GLU A 9 -9.69 2.45 -5.70
N TYR A 10 -8.89 1.40 -5.92
CA TYR A 10 -8.07 0.79 -4.86
C TYR A 10 -6.65 1.33 -4.73
N THR A 11 -6.50 2.64 -4.52
CA THR A 11 -5.17 3.20 -4.28
C THR A 11 -4.72 3.00 -2.82
N ALA A 12 -5.61 3.25 -1.85
CA ALA A 12 -5.35 3.02 -0.42
C ALA A 12 -6.12 1.79 0.09
N ILE A 13 -5.40 0.85 0.70
CA ILE A 13 -5.97 -0.33 1.37
C ILE A 13 -6.88 0.11 2.52
N ARG A 14 -6.49 1.12 3.28
CA ARG A 14 -7.32 1.67 4.35
C ARG A 14 -8.68 2.12 3.85
N LYS A 15 -8.73 2.82 2.71
CA LYS A 15 -9.99 3.27 2.08
C LYS A 15 -10.85 2.09 1.66
N LEU A 16 -10.24 1.04 1.11
CA LEU A 16 -10.90 -0.21 0.75
C LEU A 16 -11.53 -0.89 1.97
N LEU A 17 -10.75 -1.09 3.03
CA LEU A 17 -11.27 -1.71 4.25
C LEU A 17 -12.37 -0.87 4.89
N TYR A 18 -12.24 0.46 4.80
CA TYR A 18 -13.25 1.39 5.25
C TYR A 18 -14.58 1.19 4.53
N SER A 19 -14.57 1.01 3.21
CA SER A 19 -15.79 0.82 2.43
C SER A 19 -16.47 -0.51 2.76
N TYR A 20 -15.71 -1.58 2.99
CA TYR A 20 -16.25 -2.87 3.45
C TYR A 20 -16.88 -2.76 4.83
N LEU A 21 -16.22 -2.07 5.76
CA LEU A 21 -16.73 -1.85 7.11
C LEU A 21 -17.99 -0.99 7.08
N LEU A 22 -18.01 0.11 6.34
CA LEU A 22 -19.20 0.96 6.17
C LEU A 22 -20.37 0.17 5.61
N ALA A 23 -20.18 -0.55 4.51
CA ALA A 23 -21.24 -1.34 3.89
C ALA A 23 -21.82 -2.41 4.83
N SER A 24 -21.00 -2.97 5.71
CA SER A 24 -21.43 -3.94 6.72
C SER A 24 -22.20 -3.26 7.86
N ILE A 25 -21.70 -2.13 8.36
CA ILE A 25 -22.38 -1.33 9.39
C ILE A 25 -23.77 -0.87 8.90
N ASP A 26 -23.88 -0.41 7.65
CA ASP A 26 -25.14 0.06 7.09
C ASP A 26 -26.18 -1.08 7.03
N ARG A 27 -25.75 -2.28 6.63
CA ARG A 27 -26.61 -3.48 6.65
C ARG A 27 -27.01 -3.87 8.06
N PHE A 28 -26.08 -3.82 9.01
CA PHE A 28 -26.35 -4.10 10.42
C PHE A 28 -27.41 -3.14 10.98
N ASN A 29 -27.24 -1.83 10.78
CA ASN A 29 -28.18 -0.81 11.26
C ASN A 29 -29.57 -0.95 10.64
N TYR A 30 -29.64 -1.28 9.33
CA TYR A 30 -30.90 -1.54 8.65
C TYR A 30 -31.68 -2.69 9.31
N HIS A 31 -31.01 -3.80 9.63
CA HIS A 31 -31.64 -4.95 10.29
C HIS A 31 -32.08 -4.64 11.73
N GLN A 32 -31.41 -3.72 12.42
CA GLN A 32 -31.74 -3.33 13.80
C GLN A 32 -32.82 -2.24 13.88
N GLN A 33 -33.37 -1.76 12.76
CA GLN A 33 -34.36 -0.67 12.70
C GLN A 33 -33.94 0.62 13.45
N GLN A 34 -32.63 0.85 13.58
CA GLN A 34 -32.08 1.98 14.33
C GLN A 34 -31.30 2.91 13.41
N GLN A 35 -31.65 4.20 13.43
CA GLN A 35 -30.86 5.27 12.79
C GLN A 35 -29.73 5.69 13.72
N ILE A 36 -28.67 4.89 13.85
CA ILE A 36 -27.49 5.37 14.57
C ILE A 36 -26.62 6.19 13.61
N ILE A 37 -26.52 7.48 13.90
CA ILE A 37 -25.47 8.36 13.35
C ILE A 37 -24.17 7.99 14.06
N ILE A 38 -23.53 6.90 13.64
CA ILE A 38 -22.15 6.65 14.04
C ILE A 38 -21.37 7.78 13.38
N LYS A 39 -20.87 8.72 14.20
CA LYS A 39 -19.85 9.68 13.77
C LYS A 39 -18.83 8.89 12.95
N ARG A 40 -18.72 9.23 11.67
CA ARG A 40 -18.20 8.45 10.54
C ARG A 40 -16.81 7.84 10.70
N GLN A 41 -16.14 7.95 11.85
CA GLN A 41 -14.77 7.52 12.10
C GLN A 41 -14.71 6.09 12.62
N ILE A 42 -14.66 5.11 11.73
CA ILE A 42 -14.49 3.69 12.07
C ILE A 42 -13.09 3.51 12.70
N PRO A 43 -12.98 2.90 13.90
CA PRO A 43 -11.70 2.68 14.54
C PRO A 43 -10.94 1.57 13.80
N LEU A 44 -10.19 1.94 12.78
CA LEU A 44 -9.38 1.05 11.95
C LEU A 44 -7.91 1.48 12.03
N TYR A 45 -7.03 0.57 12.42
CA TYR A 45 -5.60 0.82 12.46
C TYR A 45 -4.82 -0.37 11.89
N LYS A 46 -3.72 -0.06 11.22
CA LYS A 46 -2.77 -1.05 10.72
C LYS A 46 -1.85 -1.47 11.86
N VAL A 47 -1.61 -2.78 11.99
CA VAL A 47 -0.64 -3.32 12.94
C VAL A 47 0.76 -3.16 12.35
N ARG A 48 1.73 -2.77 13.19
CA ARG A 48 3.15 -2.83 12.83
C ARG A 48 3.63 -4.27 12.87
N ASN A 49 3.45 -4.96 11.75
CA ASN A 49 3.99 -6.29 11.52
C ASN A 49 4.78 -6.28 10.21
N ALA A 50 6.01 -6.80 10.27
CA ALA A 50 6.91 -6.85 9.13
C ALA A 50 6.54 -7.95 8.12
N ASN A 51 5.90 -9.02 8.56
CA ASN A 51 5.68 -10.20 7.71
C ASN A 51 4.29 -10.24 7.07
N GLN A 52 3.32 -9.52 7.65
CA GLN A 52 1.92 -9.55 7.22
C GLN A 52 1.30 -8.17 7.32
N VAL A 53 0.39 -7.88 6.40
CA VAL A 53 -0.38 -6.65 6.40
C VAL A 53 -1.72 -6.92 7.07
N LEU A 54 -1.82 -6.51 8.33
CA LEU A 54 -2.97 -6.74 9.20
C LEU A 54 -3.56 -5.40 9.66
N TYR A 55 -4.88 -5.27 9.55
CA TYR A 55 -5.63 -4.19 10.14
C TYR A 55 -6.55 -4.72 11.23
N ILE A 56 -6.74 -3.93 12.27
CA ILE A 56 -7.64 -4.25 13.37
C ILE A 56 -8.72 -3.19 13.44
N SER A 57 -9.97 -3.64 13.53
CA SER A 57 -11.14 -2.81 13.74
C SER A 57 -11.80 -3.10 15.08
N GLY A 58 -12.00 -2.05 15.88
CA GLY A 58 -12.74 -2.10 17.14
C GLY A 58 -14.23 -1.77 16.99
N ILE A 59 -14.78 -1.87 15.77
CA ILE A 59 -16.12 -1.38 15.48
C ILE A 59 -17.20 -2.13 16.25
N ALA A 60 -17.08 -3.46 16.41
CA ALA A 60 -18.08 -4.24 17.14
C ALA A 60 -18.13 -3.87 18.62
N LEU A 61 -16.98 -3.56 19.23
CA LEU A 61 -16.91 -3.01 20.59
C LEU A 61 -17.59 -1.65 20.69
N ARG A 62 -17.43 -0.78 19.69
CA ARG A 62 -18.10 0.53 19.68
C ARG A 62 -19.62 0.37 19.53
N LEU A 63 -20.07 -0.51 18.64
CA LEU A 63 -21.49 -0.81 18.42
C LEU A 63 -22.13 -1.49 19.63
N SER A 64 -21.42 -2.37 20.33
CA SER A 64 -21.93 -3.02 21.54
C SER A 64 -22.36 -2.00 22.60
N LYS A 65 -21.57 -0.93 22.75
CA LYS A 65 -21.86 0.17 23.68
C LYS A 65 -23.06 1.01 23.26
N SER A 66 -23.32 1.17 21.96
CA SER A 66 -24.46 1.96 21.48
C SER A 66 -25.77 1.18 21.43
N HIS A 67 -25.71 -0.13 21.19
CA HIS A 67 -26.88 -1.00 21.03
C HIS A 67 -27.18 -1.87 22.26
N ASN A 68 -26.32 -1.88 23.29
CA ASN A 68 -26.39 -2.80 24.43
C ASN A 68 -26.45 -4.29 24.02
N LEU A 69 -25.78 -4.64 22.92
CA LEU A 69 -25.67 -6.00 22.39
C LEU A 69 -24.30 -6.60 22.72
N ASN A 70 -24.19 -7.93 22.65
CA ASN A 70 -22.92 -8.61 22.82
C ASN A 70 -21.96 -8.27 21.67
N SER A 71 -20.75 -7.82 22.02
CA SER A 71 -19.73 -7.43 21.04
C SER A 71 -19.26 -8.58 20.16
N MET A 72 -19.29 -9.82 20.65
CA MET A 72 -18.95 -11.00 19.85
C MET A 72 -20.01 -11.29 18.78
N GLU A 73 -21.30 -11.20 19.14
CA GLU A 73 -22.40 -11.38 18.19
C GLU A 73 -22.38 -10.31 17.09
N ILE A 74 -22.10 -9.06 17.45
CA ILE A 74 -21.91 -7.99 16.46
C ILE A 74 -20.70 -8.28 15.56
N ALA A 75 -19.58 -8.74 16.13
CA ALA A 75 -18.39 -9.08 15.37
C ALA A 75 -18.64 -10.22 14.38
N GLU A 76 -19.44 -11.23 14.75
CA GLU A 76 -19.85 -12.33 13.88
C GLU A 76 -20.71 -11.85 12.70
N ILE A 77 -21.72 -11.01 12.98
CA ILE A 77 -22.57 -10.44 11.94
C ILE A 77 -21.73 -9.61 10.95
N ILE A 78 -20.89 -8.69 11.46
CA ILE A 78 -20.06 -7.84 10.59
C ILE A 78 -19.05 -8.68 9.81
N THR A 79 -18.40 -9.65 10.46
CA THR A 79 -17.40 -10.51 9.80
C THR A 79 -18.01 -11.35 8.69
N SER A 80 -19.21 -11.92 8.91
CA SER A 80 -19.92 -12.67 7.87
C SER A 80 -20.28 -11.79 6.67
N GLN A 81 -20.72 -10.56 6.92
CA GLN A 81 -21.03 -9.58 5.87
C GLN A 81 -19.78 -9.16 5.09
N ILE A 82 -18.67 -8.85 5.77
CA ILE A 82 -17.40 -8.52 5.12
C ILE A 82 -16.94 -9.69 4.26
N SER A 83 -16.94 -10.91 4.80
CA SER A 83 -16.51 -12.12 4.08
C SER A 83 -17.31 -12.34 2.79
N ALA A 84 -18.63 -12.07 2.83
CA ALA A 84 -19.48 -12.12 1.64
C ALA A 84 -19.16 -11.04 0.60
N ILE A 85 -18.69 -9.86 1.04
CA ILE A 85 -18.32 -8.74 0.14
C ILE A 85 -16.92 -8.93 -0.45
N CYS A 86 -15.93 -9.28 0.39
CA CYS A 86 -14.51 -9.26 0.02
C CYS A 86 -14.04 -10.54 -0.68
N ARG A 87 -14.83 -11.63 -0.65
CA ARG A 87 -14.46 -12.94 -1.22
C ARG A 87 -13.06 -13.36 -0.75
N GLU A 88 -12.16 -13.71 -1.66
CA GLU A 88 -10.80 -14.23 -1.40
C GLU A 88 -9.74 -13.14 -1.16
N ASN A 89 -10.12 -11.86 -1.06
CA ASN A 89 -9.16 -10.77 -0.93
C ASN A 89 -8.68 -10.53 0.51
N LEU A 90 -9.45 -10.98 1.51
CA LEU A 90 -9.15 -10.76 2.92
C LEU A 90 -9.39 -12.03 3.73
N LEU A 91 -8.52 -12.27 4.70
CA LEU A 91 -8.76 -13.21 5.79
C LEU A 91 -9.33 -12.41 6.96
N VAL A 92 -10.60 -12.66 7.29
CA VAL A 92 -11.29 -12.00 8.39
C VAL A 92 -11.32 -12.93 9.58
N LYS A 93 -10.82 -12.47 10.73
CA LYS A 93 -10.79 -13.24 11.98
C LYS A 93 -11.39 -12.41 13.11
N ILE A 94 -12.16 -13.06 13.98
CA ILE A 94 -12.71 -12.44 15.19
C ILE A 94 -11.81 -12.80 16.36
N VAL A 95 -11.45 -11.80 17.16
CA VAL A 95 -10.62 -11.96 18.36
C VAL A 95 -11.35 -11.37 19.55
N ALA A 96 -11.42 -12.11 20.66
CA ALA A 96 -12.08 -11.65 21.87
C ALA A 96 -11.48 -10.31 22.37
N PRO A 97 -12.29 -9.37 22.91
CA PRO A 97 -13.74 -9.48 23.16
C PRO A 97 -14.63 -8.98 22.01
N GLY A 98 -14.15 -8.93 20.76
CA GLY A 98 -14.92 -8.41 19.61
C GLY A 98 -14.09 -7.56 18.65
N TRP A 99 -12.79 -7.79 18.59
CA TRP A 99 -11.89 -7.21 17.58
C TRP A 99 -12.06 -7.94 16.26
N ILE A 100 -12.08 -7.18 15.17
CA ILE A 100 -12.13 -7.73 13.81
C ILE A 100 -10.74 -7.54 13.19
N HIS A 101 -10.06 -8.64 12.93
CA HIS A 101 -8.76 -8.70 12.27
C HIS A 101 -8.98 -8.90 10.77
N LEU A 102 -8.37 -8.01 9.97
CA LEU A 102 -8.46 -7.98 8.50
C LEU A 102 -7.05 -8.13 7.94
N GLU A 103 -6.70 -9.35 7.56
CA GLU A 103 -5.40 -9.70 7.00
C GLU A 103 -5.49 -9.77 5.47
N LEU A 104 -4.57 -9.11 4.78
CA LEU A 104 -4.54 -9.10 3.31
C LEU A 104 -4.04 -10.42 2.74
N THR A 105 -4.73 -10.96 1.74
CA THR A 105 -4.25 -12.14 1.01
C THR A 105 -3.19 -11.77 -0.03
N ASP A 106 -2.40 -12.76 -0.44
CA ASP A 106 -1.43 -12.59 -1.52
C ASP A 106 -2.09 -12.07 -2.82
N SER A 107 -3.32 -12.50 -3.12
CA SER A 107 -4.08 -12.02 -4.28
C SER A 107 -4.32 -10.50 -4.22
N LEU A 108 -4.75 -10.00 -3.05
CA LEU A 108 -4.99 -8.56 -2.88
C LEU A 108 -3.67 -7.77 -2.91
N LEU A 109 -2.60 -8.28 -2.29
CA LEU A 109 -1.28 -7.65 -2.33
C LEU A 109 -0.74 -7.55 -3.76
N VAL A 110 -0.88 -8.61 -4.55
CA VAL A 110 -0.47 -8.65 -5.96
C VAL A 110 -1.25 -7.64 -6.78
N ASN A 111 -2.57 -7.59 -6.61
CA ASN A 111 -3.41 -6.63 -7.33
C ASN A 111 -3.05 -5.19 -6.97
N TRP A 112 -2.77 -4.93 -5.69
CA TRP A 112 -2.33 -3.62 -5.23
C TRP A 112 -0.94 -3.25 -5.78
N LEU A 113 0.03 -4.16 -5.71
CA LEU A 113 1.38 -3.99 -6.30
C LEU A 113 1.31 -3.77 -7.81
N GLN A 114 0.46 -4.51 -8.52
CA GLN A 114 0.24 -4.30 -9.94
C GLN A 114 -0.36 -2.92 -10.19
N HIS A 115 -1.38 -2.50 -9.44
CA HIS A 115 -2.01 -1.21 -9.61
C HIS A 115 -1.04 -0.05 -9.40
N ILE A 116 -0.26 -0.07 -8.32
CA ILE A 116 0.71 0.99 -8.04
C ILE A 116 1.86 1.02 -9.05
N THR A 117 2.19 -0.12 -9.68
CA THR A 117 3.23 -0.22 -10.72
C THR A 117 2.74 0.00 -12.15
N THR A 118 1.43 0.04 -12.40
CA THR A 118 0.86 0.33 -13.74
C THR A 118 0.12 1.66 -13.83
N VAL A 119 -0.62 2.03 -12.79
CA VAL A 119 -1.43 3.25 -12.72
C VAL A 119 -0.70 4.34 -11.94
N GLY A 120 0.02 3.96 -10.89
CA GLY A 120 0.72 4.90 -10.01
C GLY A 120 -0.20 5.53 -8.97
N LEU A 121 0.19 6.71 -8.47
CA LEU A 121 -0.57 7.49 -7.49
C LEU A 121 -1.24 8.68 -8.18
N PRO A 122 -2.46 9.09 -7.77
CA PRO A 122 -3.17 10.22 -8.35
C PRO A 122 -2.39 11.52 -8.15
N ASP A 123 -2.30 12.33 -9.20
CA ASP A 123 -1.59 13.61 -9.18
C ASP A 123 -2.33 14.62 -8.29
N ASP A 124 -1.83 14.85 -7.07
CA ASP A 124 -2.36 15.83 -6.13
C ASP A 124 -1.53 17.12 -6.23
N LYS A 125 -1.94 18.00 -7.14
CA LYS A 125 -1.28 19.29 -7.38
C LYS A 125 -1.43 20.29 -6.23
N GLU A 126 -2.29 20.02 -5.24
CA GLU A 126 -2.82 21.07 -4.36
C GLU A 126 -2.19 21.12 -2.95
N ARG A 127 -1.31 20.19 -2.56
CA ARG A 127 -0.96 20.04 -1.12
C ARG A 127 0.53 20.13 -0.78
N ARG A 128 1.21 21.19 -1.25
CA ARG A 128 2.58 21.51 -0.78
C ARG A 128 2.54 21.97 0.67
N HIS A 129 2.97 21.13 1.60
CA HIS A 129 3.16 21.53 2.99
C HIS A 129 4.58 22.07 3.14
N LYS A 130 4.71 23.36 3.49
CA LYS A 130 6.00 23.92 3.91
C LYS A 130 6.28 23.43 5.34
N GLN A 131 6.86 22.26 5.48
CA GLN A 131 7.41 21.78 6.76
C GLN A 131 8.88 22.18 6.87
N ILE A 132 9.34 22.46 8.09
CA ILE A 132 10.76 22.59 8.40
C ILE A 132 11.32 21.18 8.38
N ILE A 133 12.03 20.84 7.32
CA ILE A 133 12.50 19.49 7.09
C ILE A 133 13.91 19.32 7.63
N ASN A 134 14.15 18.24 8.36
CA ASN A 134 15.50 17.86 8.75
C ASN A 134 16.34 17.54 7.49
N PRO A 135 17.42 18.28 7.19
CA PRO A 135 18.21 18.07 5.98
C PRO A 135 18.77 16.65 5.83
N HIS A 136 19.14 16.00 6.93
CA HIS A 136 19.66 14.62 6.90
C HIS A 136 18.58 13.61 6.54
N GLN A 137 17.36 13.79 7.06
CA GLN A 137 16.23 12.91 6.73
C GLN A 137 15.80 13.13 5.27
N LEU A 138 15.74 14.39 4.82
CA LEU A 138 15.47 14.70 3.42
C LEU A 138 16.47 14.04 2.49
N PHE A 139 17.76 14.17 2.80
CA PHE A 139 18.82 13.57 2.01
C PHE A 139 18.69 12.05 1.94
N ALA A 140 18.41 11.38 3.06
CA ALA A 140 18.18 9.92 3.07
C ALA A 140 16.99 9.51 2.18
N ILE A 141 15.91 10.29 2.19
CA ILE A 141 14.72 10.04 1.36
C ILE A 141 15.06 10.24 -0.13
N GLN A 142 15.76 11.32 -0.45
CA GLN A 142 16.21 11.61 -1.82
C GLN A 142 17.21 10.56 -2.32
N TYR A 143 18.14 10.12 -1.48
CA TYR A 143 19.12 9.08 -1.79
C TYR A 143 18.43 7.76 -2.13
N ALA A 144 17.48 7.31 -1.29
CA ALA A 144 16.71 6.09 -1.57
C ALA A 144 15.95 6.20 -2.90
N HIS A 145 15.34 7.35 -3.19
CA HIS A 145 14.68 7.61 -4.48
C HIS A 145 15.66 7.53 -5.66
N ALA A 146 16.76 8.27 -5.61
CA ALA A 146 17.78 8.28 -6.66
C ALA A 146 18.38 6.88 -6.87
N ARG A 147 18.55 6.11 -5.79
CA ARG A 147 19.00 4.73 -5.87
C ARG A 147 18.00 3.84 -6.62
N CYS A 148 16.71 3.93 -6.31
CA CYS A 148 15.68 3.23 -7.08
C CYS A 148 15.73 3.59 -8.57
N CYS A 149 15.88 4.88 -8.88
CA CYS A 149 16.04 5.38 -10.23
C CYS A 149 17.24 4.75 -10.97
N SER A 150 18.42 4.73 -10.34
CA SER A 150 19.61 4.09 -10.91
C SER A 150 19.42 2.58 -11.15
N LEU A 151 18.76 1.88 -10.23
CA LEU A 151 18.50 0.44 -10.36
C LEU A 151 17.54 0.13 -11.51
N ILE A 152 16.51 0.94 -11.72
CA ILE A 152 15.57 0.80 -12.83
C ILE A 152 16.30 1.03 -14.16
N LEU A 153 17.15 2.06 -14.27
CA LEU A 153 17.96 2.25 -15.48
C LEU A 153 18.94 1.13 -15.74
N LEU A 154 19.60 0.62 -14.68
CA LEU A 154 20.49 -0.54 -14.83
C LEU A 154 19.72 -1.74 -15.38
N ALA A 155 18.52 -1.99 -14.86
CA ALA A 155 17.65 -3.06 -15.36
C ALA A 155 17.29 -2.85 -16.83
N GLN A 156 17.02 -1.61 -17.25
CA GLN A 156 16.74 -1.30 -18.65
C GLN A 156 17.96 -1.52 -19.55
N ARG A 157 19.14 -1.04 -19.15
CA ARG A 157 20.40 -1.24 -19.89
C ARG A 157 20.73 -2.72 -20.07
N GLU A 158 20.39 -3.54 -19.09
CA GLU A 158 20.57 -5.00 -19.13
C GLU A 158 19.42 -5.76 -19.81
N GLY A 159 18.43 -5.06 -20.38
CA GLY A 159 17.28 -5.66 -21.07
C GLY A 159 16.31 -6.40 -20.16
N LEU A 160 16.33 -6.15 -18.84
CA LEU A 160 15.39 -6.74 -17.88
C LEU A 160 14.02 -6.06 -17.94
N ILE A 161 13.97 -4.78 -18.29
CA ILE A 161 12.73 -4.03 -18.49
C ILE A 161 12.81 -3.27 -19.81
N GLN A 162 11.66 -3.08 -20.46
CA GLN A 162 11.55 -2.25 -21.65
C GLN A 162 10.77 -0.97 -21.31
N PHE A 163 11.17 0.13 -21.94
CA PHE A 163 10.41 1.36 -21.90
C PHE A 163 9.45 1.46 -23.11
N LYS A 164 8.24 1.99 -22.90
CA LYS A 164 7.20 2.26 -23.90
C LYS A 164 7.64 3.30 -24.94
N GLU A 165 8.50 4.24 -24.55
CA GLU A 165 9.00 5.35 -25.37
C GLU A 165 10.49 5.62 -25.07
N HIS A 166 11.20 6.33 -25.96
CA HIS A 166 12.50 6.91 -25.64
C HIS A 166 12.36 7.90 -24.48
N LEU A 167 13.33 7.91 -23.54
CA LEU A 167 13.30 8.84 -22.41
C LEU A 167 13.15 10.28 -22.92
N PRO A 168 12.05 11.00 -22.61
CA PRO A 168 11.91 12.38 -23.00
C PRO A 168 12.90 13.24 -22.21
N GLU A 169 13.33 14.38 -22.75
CA GLU A 169 14.33 15.27 -22.11
C GLU A 169 13.93 15.72 -20.69
N ASN A 170 12.62 15.73 -20.38
CA ASN A 170 12.04 16.07 -19.07
C ASN A 170 11.63 14.86 -18.21
N TRP A 171 12.16 13.67 -18.50
CA TRP A 171 11.91 12.44 -17.74
C TRP A 171 12.15 12.56 -16.22
N GLN A 172 13.02 13.48 -15.80
CA GLN A 172 13.31 13.79 -14.39
C GLN A 172 12.05 14.24 -13.62
N GLU A 173 11.04 14.78 -14.30
CA GLU A 173 9.79 15.23 -13.70
C GLU A 173 8.70 14.14 -13.69
N ARG A 174 8.87 13.08 -14.50
CA ARG A 174 7.88 12.01 -14.67
C ARG A 174 8.20 10.80 -13.79
N SER A 175 7.15 10.07 -13.41
CA SER A 175 7.34 8.75 -12.79
C SER A 175 7.96 7.81 -13.80
N LEU A 176 8.99 7.05 -13.44
CA LEU A 176 9.58 6.02 -14.32
C LEU A 176 8.53 4.97 -14.73
N LEU A 177 7.49 4.84 -13.91
CA LEU A 177 6.27 4.08 -14.18
C LEU A 177 5.66 4.37 -15.56
N CYS A 178 5.60 5.64 -15.96
CA CYS A 178 5.03 6.05 -17.24
C CYS A 178 5.87 5.57 -18.42
N LEU A 179 7.15 5.27 -18.16
CA LEU A 179 8.08 4.85 -19.18
C LEU A 179 8.09 3.33 -19.33
N VAL A 180 7.70 2.50 -18.36
CA VAL A 180 7.87 1.02 -18.45
C VAL A 180 6.70 0.30 -19.14
N SER A 181 6.97 -0.58 -20.11
CA SER A 181 5.96 -1.38 -20.85
C SER A 181 5.67 -2.75 -20.24
N ASP A 182 6.70 -3.47 -19.77
CA ASP A 182 6.68 -4.93 -19.77
C ASP A 182 6.69 -5.62 -18.40
N ILE A 183 6.39 -4.92 -17.31
CA ILE A 183 6.20 -5.57 -16.01
C ILE A 183 4.83 -6.28 -16.00
N GLN A 184 4.69 -7.33 -16.80
CA GLN A 184 3.50 -8.19 -16.81
C GLN A 184 3.53 -9.08 -15.57
N ARG A 185 2.70 -8.74 -14.56
CA ARG A 185 2.37 -9.56 -13.37
C ARG A 185 3.55 -10.37 -12.81
N PRO A 186 4.69 -9.73 -12.47
CA PRO A 186 5.88 -10.45 -12.01
C PRO A 186 5.71 -11.07 -10.62
N TRP A 187 4.60 -10.77 -9.95
CA TRP A 187 4.42 -11.00 -8.53
C TRP A 187 3.99 -12.43 -8.19
N LEU A 188 3.46 -13.19 -9.16
CA LEU A 188 2.85 -14.49 -8.91
C LEU A 188 3.73 -15.64 -9.35
N ASN A 189 3.84 -16.66 -8.51
CA ASN A 189 4.41 -17.94 -8.89
C ASN A 189 3.38 -18.76 -9.69
N ARG A 190 3.81 -19.92 -10.21
CA ARG A 190 2.94 -20.87 -10.93
C ARG A 190 1.72 -21.35 -10.12
N LYS A 191 1.77 -21.25 -8.78
CA LYS A 191 0.68 -21.60 -7.86
C LYS A 191 -0.23 -20.40 -7.51
N LYS A 192 -0.08 -19.25 -8.18
CA LYS A 192 -0.80 -17.99 -7.90
C LYS A 192 -0.58 -17.45 -6.48
N GLN A 193 0.60 -17.68 -5.91
CA GLN A 193 1.02 -17.09 -4.63
C GLN A 193 2.05 -16.00 -4.87
N LEU A 194 2.18 -15.07 -3.92
CA LEU A 194 3.16 -13.98 -4.03
C LEU A 194 4.58 -14.58 -3.97
N ILE A 195 5.42 -14.24 -4.94
CA ILE A 195 6.83 -14.70 -5.00
C ILE A 195 7.68 -14.02 -3.91
N LEU A 196 7.34 -12.78 -3.56
CA LEU A 196 8.04 -11.96 -2.58
C LEU A 196 7.77 -12.44 -1.15
N ASN A 197 8.58 -13.37 -0.67
CA ASN A 197 8.41 -14.04 0.63
C ASN A 197 9.50 -13.72 1.65
N HIS A 198 10.58 -13.05 1.24
CA HIS A 198 11.61 -12.63 2.18
C HIS A 198 11.04 -11.59 3.16
N SER A 199 11.45 -11.64 4.43
CA SER A 199 10.95 -10.71 5.46
C SER A 199 11.18 -9.25 5.09
N ALA A 200 12.34 -8.93 4.51
CA ALA A 200 12.63 -7.56 4.04
C ALA A 200 11.73 -7.11 2.86
N GLU A 201 11.33 -8.03 1.98
CA GLU A 201 10.39 -7.73 0.89
C GLU A 201 9.00 -7.44 1.47
N ARG A 202 8.52 -8.31 2.37
CA ARG A 202 7.22 -8.16 3.05
C ARG A 202 7.18 -6.89 3.90
N TYR A 203 8.30 -6.54 4.56
CA TYR A 203 8.43 -5.32 5.32
C TYR A 203 8.33 -4.08 4.43
N LEU A 204 9.05 -4.05 3.31
CA LEU A 204 8.94 -2.96 2.35
C LEU A 204 7.53 -2.83 1.78
N ILE A 205 6.86 -3.93 1.42
CA ILE A 205 5.45 -3.91 0.99
C ILE A 205 4.56 -3.28 2.06
N SER A 206 4.77 -3.67 3.33
CA SER A 206 4.03 -3.12 4.47
C SER A 206 4.22 -1.60 4.57
N GLU A 207 5.46 -1.10 4.54
CA GLU A 207 5.74 0.34 4.64
C GLU A 207 5.19 1.12 3.44
N LEU A 208 5.24 0.56 2.23
CA LEU A 208 4.63 1.19 1.05
C LEU A 208 3.11 1.29 1.19
N ILE A 209 2.44 0.25 1.70
CA ILE A 209 0.99 0.30 1.95
C ILE A 209 0.63 1.36 2.99
N GLU A 210 1.38 1.44 4.09
CA GLU A 210 1.16 2.46 5.12
C GLU A 210 1.38 3.86 4.55
N ALA A 211 2.41 4.05 3.72
CA ALA A 211 2.67 5.31 3.06
C ALA A 211 1.51 5.72 2.16
N VAL A 212 1.05 4.83 1.28
CA VAL A 212 -0.03 5.11 0.34
C VAL A 212 -1.37 5.34 1.06
N ASP A 213 -1.66 4.57 2.11
CA ASP A 213 -2.82 4.78 2.96
C ASP A 213 -2.83 6.19 3.56
N ASN A 214 -1.70 6.65 4.10
CA ASN A 214 -1.62 7.99 4.68
C ASN A 214 -1.66 9.08 3.62
N LEU A 215 -1.10 8.85 2.43
CA LEU A 215 -1.11 9.80 1.31
C LEU A 215 -2.52 10.04 0.76
N ILE A 216 -3.31 8.98 0.61
CA ILE A 216 -4.58 9.00 -0.13
C ILE A 216 -5.80 9.00 0.79
N PHE A 217 -5.70 8.37 1.96
CA PHE A 217 -6.76 8.30 2.95
C PHE A 217 -6.20 8.64 4.35
N PRO A 218 -5.72 9.89 4.55
CA PRO A 218 -5.15 10.33 5.82
C PRO A 218 -6.20 10.22 6.94
N ASN A 219 -5.72 9.95 8.15
CA ASN A 219 -6.59 9.98 9.32
C ASN A 219 -6.78 11.44 9.77
N ASP A 220 -8.01 11.95 9.71
CA ASP A 220 -8.36 13.35 9.98
C ASP A 220 -7.89 13.87 11.35
N ASN A 221 -7.66 12.96 12.32
CA ASN A 221 -7.31 13.35 13.69
C ASN A 221 -5.81 13.40 13.99
N LYS A 222 -4.92 13.11 13.03
CA LYS A 222 -3.48 13.01 13.28
C LYS A 222 -2.68 13.91 12.35
N GLN A 223 -1.93 14.85 12.93
CA GLN A 223 -0.89 15.55 12.20
C GLN A 223 0.16 14.55 11.71
N MET A 224 0.26 14.40 10.39
CA MET A 224 1.17 13.45 9.77
C MET A 224 2.60 14.01 9.77
N ASN A 225 3.53 13.17 10.22
CA ASN A 225 4.96 13.40 10.05
C ASN A 225 5.40 12.73 8.74
N TRP A 226 5.36 13.49 7.66
CA TRP A 226 5.72 13.02 6.32
C TRP A 226 7.21 12.68 6.19
N GLU A 227 8.08 13.37 6.93
CA GLU A 227 9.52 13.08 6.98
C GLU A 227 9.78 11.69 7.56
N LYS A 228 9.14 11.40 8.70
CA LYS A 228 9.23 10.06 9.30
C LYS A 228 8.70 8.99 8.36
N LEU A 229 7.54 9.22 7.73
CA LEU A 229 6.97 8.25 6.80
C LEU A 229 7.88 7.99 5.60
N GLY A 230 8.49 9.04 5.05
CA GLY A 230 9.50 8.90 3.99
C GLY A 230 10.73 8.14 4.46
N LEU A 231 11.24 8.44 5.66
CA LEU A 231 12.40 7.77 6.24
C LEU A 231 12.12 6.28 6.51
N ASP A 232 10.94 5.95 7.04
CA ASP A 232 10.53 4.56 7.30
C ASP A 232 10.52 3.75 5.98
N VAL A 233 9.99 4.32 4.88
CA VAL A 233 10.03 3.70 3.54
C VAL A 233 11.47 3.57 3.03
N SER A 234 12.31 4.60 3.18
CA SER A 234 13.71 4.57 2.75
C SER A 234 14.53 3.49 3.49
N GLN A 235 14.35 3.36 4.80
CA GLN A 235 15.03 2.34 5.60
C GLN A 235 14.55 0.93 5.25
N ALA A 236 13.24 0.76 5.01
CA ALA A 236 12.71 -0.51 4.53
C ALA A 236 13.29 -0.88 3.16
N PHE A 237 13.45 0.10 2.27
CA PHE A 237 14.10 -0.08 0.97
C PHE A 237 15.58 -0.47 1.09
N GLU A 238 16.36 0.19 1.95
CA GLU A 238 17.77 -0.16 2.17
C GLU A 238 17.93 -1.57 2.75
N THR A 239 17.03 -1.94 3.67
CA THR A 239 16.99 -3.31 4.23
C THR A 239 16.68 -4.34 3.14
N PHE A 240 15.69 -4.06 2.30
CA PHE A 240 15.38 -4.87 1.13
C PHE A 240 16.58 -4.95 0.17
N TRP A 241 17.19 -3.83 -0.19
CA TRP A 241 18.30 -3.79 -1.15
C TRP A 241 19.52 -4.54 -0.65
N SER A 242 19.84 -4.43 0.65
CA SER A 242 20.99 -5.13 1.25
C SER A 242 20.78 -6.64 1.41
N GLN A 243 19.53 -7.09 1.62
CA GLN A 243 19.23 -8.49 1.92
C GLN A 243 18.65 -9.27 0.72
N CYS A 244 18.11 -8.59 -0.29
CA CYS A 244 17.41 -9.21 -1.41
C CYS A 244 18.11 -8.90 -2.73
N ARG A 245 19.04 -9.77 -3.12
CA ARG A 245 19.83 -9.62 -4.34
C ARG A 245 18.96 -9.67 -5.61
N ILE A 246 19.05 -8.66 -6.47
CA ILE A 246 18.30 -8.60 -7.74
C ILE A 246 19.16 -9.11 -8.92
N TRP A 247 20.46 -8.76 -8.94
CA TRP A 247 21.40 -9.12 -10.00
C TRP A 247 22.25 -10.35 -9.67
N GLY A 248 23.01 -10.87 -10.64
CA GLY A 248 23.89 -12.03 -10.47
C GLY A 248 23.14 -13.35 -10.59
N GLU A 249 23.37 -14.28 -9.66
CA GLU A 249 22.76 -15.62 -9.72
C GLU A 249 21.23 -15.59 -9.75
N VAL A 250 20.60 -14.64 -9.04
CA VAL A 250 19.14 -14.50 -8.99
C VAL A 250 18.58 -14.15 -10.36
N LYS A 251 19.23 -13.25 -11.09
CA LYS A 251 18.85 -12.88 -12.47
C LYS A 251 18.86 -14.08 -13.40
N ASN A 252 19.89 -14.92 -13.31
CA ASN A 252 20.09 -16.05 -14.21
C ASN A 252 19.19 -17.24 -13.86
N ASN A 253 19.03 -17.53 -12.57
CA ASN A 253 18.33 -18.74 -12.10
C ASN A 253 16.85 -18.49 -11.78
N PHE A 254 16.49 -17.26 -11.41
CA PHE A 254 15.14 -16.88 -10.95
C PHE A 254 14.67 -15.57 -11.61
N PRO A 255 14.43 -15.58 -12.93
CA PRO A 255 14.01 -14.38 -13.66
C PRO A 255 12.67 -13.81 -13.15
N GLU A 256 11.72 -14.66 -12.77
CA GLU A 256 10.42 -14.25 -12.21
C GLU A 256 10.60 -13.45 -10.90
N LEU A 257 11.45 -13.94 -9.98
CA LEU A 257 11.76 -13.24 -8.74
C LEU A 257 12.52 -11.93 -8.99
N THR A 258 13.42 -11.93 -9.97
CA THR A 258 14.14 -10.71 -10.40
C THR A 258 13.15 -9.64 -10.88
N GLN A 259 12.20 -10.02 -11.73
CA GLN A 259 11.14 -9.14 -12.19
C GLN A 259 10.27 -8.64 -11.01
N ALA A 260 9.92 -9.51 -10.06
CA ALA A 260 9.11 -9.14 -8.90
C ALA A 260 9.82 -8.08 -8.05
N ARG A 261 11.12 -8.28 -7.80
CA ARG A 261 11.95 -7.34 -7.05
C ARG A 261 12.12 -6.01 -7.77
N LEU A 262 12.30 -6.03 -9.10
CA LEU A 262 12.35 -4.79 -9.89
C LEU A 262 11.01 -4.04 -9.87
N GLY A 263 9.88 -4.75 -9.92
CA GLY A 263 8.58 -4.15 -9.69
C GLY A 263 8.50 -3.46 -8.32
N LEU A 264 9.07 -4.07 -7.27
CA LEU A 264 9.07 -3.49 -5.92
C LEU A 264 9.93 -2.23 -5.85
N VAL A 265 11.07 -2.20 -6.56
CA VAL A 265 11.89 -0.98 -6.75
C VAL A 265 11.07 0.11 -7.43
N LEU A 266 10.30 -0.22 -8.47
CA LEU A 266 9.44 0.74 -9.20
C LEU A 266 8.31 1.29 -8.32
N ALA A 267 7.66 0.44 -7.54
CA ALA A 267 6.64 0.85 -6.58
C ALA A 267 7.23 1.81 -5.54
N THR A 268 8.43 1.49 -5.01
CA THR A 268 9.15 2.32 -4.05
C THR A 268 9.52 3.68 -4.64
N GLN A 269 10.07 3.69 -5.85
CA GLN A 269 10.38 4.92 -6.59
C GLN A 269 9.14 5.82 -6.73
N THR A 270 8.00 5.23 -7.10
CA THR A 270 6.73 5.94 -7.29
C THR A 270 6.24 6.59 -6.00
N VAL A 271 6.26 5.84 -4.89
CA VAL A 271 5.82 6.34 -3.57
C VAL A 271 6.77 7.42 -3.04
N LEU A 272 8.08 7.21 -3.09
CA LEU A 272 9.07 8.19 -2.62
C LEU A 272 9.03 9.48 -3.44
N ARG A 273 8.91 9.39 -4.76
CA ARG A 273 8.74 10.57 -5.64
C ARG A 273 7.52 11.37 -5.22
N PHE A 274 6.39 10.69 -5.00
CA PHE A 274 5.15 11.34 -4.59
C PHE A 274 5.31 12.03 -3.23
N LEU A 275 5.92 11.38 -2.24
CA LEU A 275 6.21 11.96 -0.93
C LEU A 275 7.10 13.21 -1.03
N LEU A 276 8.21 13.11 -1.77
CA LEU A 276 9.17 14.21 -1.96
C LEU A 276 8.52 15.42 -2.61
N VAL A 277 7.85 15.24 -3.75
CA VAL A 277 7.31 16.34 -4.55
C VAL A 277 6.04 16.92 -3.94
N THR A 278 5.11 16.08 -3.50
CA THR A 278 3.78 16.55 -3.08
C THR A 278 3.75 16.95 -1.61
N LYS A 279 4.32 16.15 -0.70
CA LYS A 279 4.18 16.37 0.75
C LYS A 279 5.35 17.15 1.35
N LEU A 280 6.58 16.81 0.96
CA LEU A 280 7.80 17.47 1.46
C LEU A 280 8.15 18.73 0.65
N GLY A 281 7.53 18.94 -0.52
CA GLY A 281 7.81 20.11 -1.36
C GLY A 281 9.27 20.19 -1.84
N SER A 282 9.94 19.06 -1.93
CA SER A 282 11.33 18.93 -2.38
C SER A 282 11.42 18.32 -3.77
N VAL A 283 12.60 18.39 -4.37
CA VAL A 283 12.91 17.68 -5.62
C VAL A 283 13.10 16.19 -5.34
N ALA A 284 12.71 15.36 -6.31
CA ALA A 284 12.99 13.93 -6.33
C ALA A 284 14.14 13.68 -7.32
N PRO A 285 15.41 13.75 -6.86
CA PRO A 285 16.54 13.72 -7.76
C PRO A 285 16.66 12.36 -8.43
N PHE A 286 17.08 12.40 -9.69
CA PHE A 286 17.29 11.20 -10.47
C PHE A 286 18.60 10.48 -10.07
N GLU A 287 19.63 11.26 -9.81
CA GLU A 287 20.97 10.86 -9.38
C GLU A 287 21.43 11.79 -8.25
N LEU A 288 22.24 11.26 -7.32
CA LEU A 288 22.84 11.96 -6.19
C LEU A 288 24.29 11.50 -6.01
#